data_AF-A0A3D5HDU3-F1
#
_entry.id   AF-A0A3D5HDU3-F1
#
_cell.length_a   1.000
_cell.length_b   1.000
_cell.length_c   1.000
_cell.angle_alpha   90.00
_cell.angle_beta   90.00
_cell.angle_gamma   90.00
#
_symmetry.space_group_name_H-M   'P 1'
#
loop_
_entity.id
_entity.type
_entity.pdbx_description
1 polymer ?
#
loop_
_entity_poly.entity_id
_entity_poly.type
_entity_poly.pdbx_seq_one_letter_code
_entity_poly.pdbx_strand_id
1 'polypeptide(L)'
;MTLNAVFLTAFTFGCNSLRHLVGGNLKCYSCVKLGQQRYQAWKFVSLFNMHHMFWAWVSLFWVGFTDLYIRLVSMGIFTDYRLL
;
A
#
# COMPACT_ATOMS: atom_id res chain seq x y z
N MET A 1 11.58 1.01 -10.30
CA MET A 1 10.74 2.12 -9.79
C MET A 1 9.27 1.76 -9.56
N THR A 2 8.67 0.88 -10.38
CA THR A 2 7.26 0.46 -10.24
C THR A 2 6.93 -0.25 -8.93
N LEU A 3 7.87 -1.04 -8.39
CA LEU A 3 7.68 -1.74 -7.11
C LEU A 3 7.52 -0.78 -5.91
N ASN A 4 8.23 0.35 -5.90
CA ASN A 4 8.03 1.40 -4.89
C ASN A 4 6.59 1.92 -4.91
N ALA A 5 6.05 2.17 -6.11
CA ALA A 5 4.67 2.64 -6.27
C ALA A 5 3.64 1.59 -5.82
N VAL A 6 3.91 0.30 -6.05
CA VAL A 6 3.02 -0.79 -5.58
C VAL A 6 3.03 -0.90 -4.05
N PHE A 7 4.20 -0.85 -3.41
CA PHE A 7 4.27 -0.90 -1.94
C PHE A 7 3.64 0.33 -1.29
N LEU A 8 3.83 1.51 -1.86
CA LEU A 8 3.25 2.75 -1.34
C LEU A 8 1.73 2.80 -1.51
N THR A 9 1.21 2.31 -2.64
CA THR A 9 -0.24 2.18 -2.85
C THR A 9 -0.84 1.15 -1.90
N ALA A 10 -0.21 -0.02 -1.72
CA ALA A 10 -0.65 -1.04 -0.74
C ALA A 10 -0.68 -0.49 0.70
N PHE A 11 0.32 0.29 1.09
CA PHE A 11 0.33 1.00 2.37
C PHE A 11 -0.83 2.00 2.49
N THR A 12 -1.05 2.81 1.45
CA THR A 12 -2.14 3.79 1.40
C THR A 12 -3.51 3.10 1.54
N PHE A 13 -3.73 1.99 0.84
CA PHE A 13 -4.97 1.21 0.93
C PHE A 13 -5.24 0.61 2.32
N GLY A 14 -4.22 0.41 3.15
CA GLY A 14 -4.38 -0.08 4.52
C GLY A 14 -4.66 1.00 5.57
N CYS A 15 -4.68 2.29 5.21
CA CYS A 15 -4.82 3.37 6.17
C CYS A 15 -6.22 3.42 6.81
N ASN A 16 -6.27 3.77 8.10
CA ASN A 16 -7.50 3.94 8.86
C ASN A 16 -8.43 5.03 8.25
N SER A 17 -7.87 5.99 7.51
CA SER A 17 -8.64 7.00 6.75
C SER A 17 -9.48 6.38 5.62
N LEU A 18 -8.90 5.46 4.84
CA LEU A 18 -9.60 4.74 3.77
C LEU A 18 -10.67 3.79 4.31
N ARG A 19 -10.42 3.17 5.47
CA ARG A 19 -11.44 2.39 6.18
C ARG A 19 -12.66 3.24 6.53
N HIS A 20 -12.44 4.47 6.96
CA HIS A 20 -13.51 5.41 7.28
C HIS A 20 -14.21 5.95 6.03
N LEU A 21 -13.48 6.17 4.94
CA LEU A 21 -14.04 6.57 3.64
C LEU A 21 -14.99 5.51 3.05
N VAL A 22 -14.61 4.23 3.13
CA VAL A 22 -15.35 3.13 2.51
C VAL A 22 -16.59 2.69 3.30
N GLY A 23 -16.56 2.76 4.63
CA GLY A 23 -17.67 2.25 5.47
C GLY A 23 -18.01 3.10 6.70
N GLY A 24 -17.32 4.21 6.93
CA GLY A 24 -17.46 5.01 8.15
C GLY A 24 -18.79 5.73 8.32
N ASN A 25 -19.45 6.09 7.22
CA ASN A 25 -20.67 6.91 7.25
C ASN A 25 -21.96 6.07 7.23
N LEU A 26 -21.87 4.75 7.08
CA LEU A 26 -23.03 3.87 6.89
C LEU A 26 -23.31 3.05 8.16
N LYS A 27 -24.44 3.34 8.82
CA LYS A 27 -24.93 2.59 9.99
C LYS A 27 -25.73 1.33 9.62
N CYS A 28 -26.31 1.28 8.42
CA CYS A 28 -27.03 0.11 7.90
C CYS A 28 -26.54 -0.21 6.48
N TYR A 29 -25.77 -1.29 6.33
CA TYR A 29 -25.31 -1.76 5.01
C TYR A 29 -26.45 -2.43 4.22
N SER A 30 -27.46 -2.98 4.88
CA SER A 30 -28.63 -3.62 4.25
C SER A 30 -29.64 -2.63 3.66
N CYS A 31 -29.59 -1.36 4.08
CA CYS A 31 -30.56 -0.32 3.74
C CYS A 31 -30.16 0.53 2.53
N VAL A 32 -28.94 0.37 2.02
CA VAL A 32 -28.39 1.18 0.92
C VAL A 32 -28.12 0.34 -0.33
N LYS A 33 -28.43 0.90 -1.52
CA LYS A 33 -28.02 0.29 -2.80
C LYS A 33 -26.50 0.08 -2.79
N LEU A 34 -26.07 -1.14 -3.18
CA LEU A 34 -24.67 -1.61 -3.18
C LEU A 34 -24.02 -1.77 -1.79
N GLY A 35 -24.80 -1.86 -0.71
CA GLY A 35 -24.24 -2.01 0.64
C GLY A 35 -23.43 -3.28 0.88
N GLN A 36 -23.76 -4.39 0.21
CA GLN A 36 -22.98 -5.64 0.24
C GLN A 36 -21.55 -5.43 -0.29
N GLN A 37 -21.41 -4.70 -1.41
CA GLN A 37 -20.11 -4.41 -2.02
C GLN A 37 -19.28 -3.47 -1.15
N ARG A 38 -19.92 -2.44 -0.56
CA ARG A 38 -19.26 -1.54 0.40
C ARG A 38 -18.82 -2.28 1.66
N TYR A 39 -19.62 -3.21 2.17
CA TYR A 39 -19.25 -4.04 3.31
C TYR A 39 -18.06 -4.96 2.99
N GLN A 40 -18.04 -5.59 1.81
CA GLN A 40 -16.90 -6.40 1.36
C GLN A 40 -15.63 -5.56 1.21
N ALA A 41 -15.72 -4.38 0.58
CA ALA A 41 -14.59 -3.45 0.46
C ALA A 41 -14.10 -2.99 1.84
N TRP A 42 -15.02 -2.64 2.76
CA TRP A 42 -14.67 -2.28 4.13
C TRP A 42 -13.99 -3.43 4.87
N LYS A 43 -14.48 -4.67 4.73
CA LYS A 43 -13.86 -5.87 5.32
C LYS A 43 -12.45 -6.10 4.78
N PHE A 44 -12.25 -5.93 3.47
CA PHE A 44 -10.95 -6.07 2.82
C PHE A 44 -9.96 -5.02 3.32
N VAL A 45 -10.37 -3.74 3.36
CA VAL A 45 -9.57 -2.63 3.91
C VAL A 45 -9.29 -2.85 5.40
N SER A 46 -10.25 -3.38 6.16
CA SER A 46 -10.05 -3.66 7.59
C SER A 46 -9.06 -4.82 7.83
N LEU A 47 -9.00 -5.79 6.93
CA LEU A 47 -8.00 -6.87 6.96
C LEU A 47 -6.59 -6.34 6.65
N PHE A 48 -6.48 -5.44 5.68
CA PHE A 48 -5.25 -4.72 5.36
C PHE A 48 -4.82 -3.78 6.49
N ASN A 49 -5.76 -3.14 7.19
CA ASN A 49 -5.50 -2.27 8.32
C ASN A 49 -4.85 -3.03 9.50
N MET A 50 -5.25 -4.28 9.76
CA MET A 50 -4.56 -5.11 10.78
C MET A 50 -3.07 -5.30 10.46
N HIS A 51 -2.73 -5.37 9.17
CA HIS A 51 -1.36 -5.53 8.69
C HIS A 51 -0.73 -4.21 8.24
N HIS A 52 -1.35 -3.05 8.54
CA HIS A 52 -0.86 -1.75 8.09
C HIS A 52 0.56 -1.47 8.57
N MET A 53 0.87 -1.87 9.80
CA MET A 53 2.22 -1.77 10.35
C MET A 53 3.21 -2.64 9.56
N PHE A 54 2.83 -3.85 9.17
CA PHE A 54 3.67 -4.71 8.34
C PHE A 54 3.95 -4.10 6.96
N TRP A 55 2.92 -3.58 6.29
CA TRP A 55 3.09 -2.87 5.01
C TRP A 55 3.98 -1.63 5.12
N ALA A 56 3.92 -0.91 6.24
CA ALA A 56 4.83 0.20 6.53
C ALA A 56 6.29 -0.26 6.57
N TRP A 57 6.58 -1.33 7.32
CA TRP A 57 7.93 -1.90 7.43
C TRP A 57 8.45 -2.41 6.09
N VAL A 58 7.63 -3.11 5.31
CA VAL A 58 8.00 -3.58 3.97
C VAL A 58 8.31 -2.39 3.04
N SER A 59 7.47 -1.34 3.06
CA SER A 59 7.72 -0.15 2.24
C SER A 59 9.00 0.59 2.65
N LEU A 60 9.25 0.74 3.95
CA LEU A 60 10.44 1.40 4.48
C LEU A 60 11.71 0.63 4.13
N PHE A 61 11.67 -0.70 4.27
CA PHE A 61 12.77 -1.58 3.88
C PHE A 61 13.07 -1.46 2.38
N TRP A 62 12.02 -1.50 1.54
CA TRP A 62 12.18 -1.44 0.09
C TRP A 62 12.69 -0.08 -0.39
N VAL A 63 12.21 1.03 0.19
CA VAL A 63 12.71 2.38 -0.09
C VAL A 63 14.18 2.48 0.31
N GLY A 64 14.55 2.04 1.52
CA GLY A 64 15.94 2.04 1.97
C GLY A 64 16.86 1.18 1.10
N PHE A 65 16.38 0.02 0.64
CA PHE A 65 17.09 -0.82 -0.31
C PHE A 65 17.28 -0.11 -1.66
N THR A 66 16.24 0.56 -2.16
CA THR A 66 16.31 1.32 -3.41
C THR A 66 17.34 2.46 -3.30
N ASP A 67 17.37 3.16 -2.17
CA ASP A 67 18.31 4.26 -1.93
C ASP A 67 19.76 3.75 -1.86
N LEU A 68 19.99 2.64 -1.15
CA LEU A 68 21.29 1.95 -1.14
C LEU A 68 21.71 1.49 -2.54
N TYR A 69 20.79 0.89 -3.31
CA TYR A 69 21.06 0.46 -4.67
C TYR A 69 21.46 1.64 -5.57
N ILE A 70 20.69 2.73 -5.57
CA ILE A 70 20.99 3.93 -6.35
C ILE A 70 22.33 4.54 -5.92
N ARG A 71 22.61 4.58 -4.61
CA ARG A 71 23.87 5.10 -4.08
C ARG A 71 25.07 4.24 -4.49
N LEU A 72 24.92 2.92 -4.51
CA LEU A 72 25.97 2.01 -4.97
C LEU A 72 26.20 2.10 -6.49
N VAL A 73 25.13 2.32 -7.27
CA VAL A 73 25.22 2.61 -8.72
C VAL A 73 25.89 3.96 -8.96
N SER A 74 25.53 5.02 -8.22
CA SER A 74 26.12 6.35 -8.39
C SER A 74 27.58 6.43 -7.95
N MET A 75 28.00 5.59 -7.01
CA MET A 75 29.41 5.41 -6.63
C MET A 75 30.20 4.57 -7.66
N GLY A 76 29.58 4.12 -8.75
CA GLY A 76 30.23 3.38 -9.84
C GLY A 76 30.62 1.95 -9.48
N ILE A 77 30.13 1.41 -8.36
CA ILE A 77 30.40 0.03 -7.92
C ILE A 77 29.53 -0.97 -8.70
N PHE A 78 28.30 -0.57 -9.03
CA PHE A 78 27.40 -1.35 -9.89
C PHE A 78 27.25 -0.65 -11.24
N THR A 79 27.76 -1.29 -12.29
CA THR A 79 27.51 -0.94 -13.68
C THR A 79 26.07 -1.27 -14.03
N ASP A 80 25.31 -0.27 -14.47
CA ASP A 80 23.95 -0.39 -15.00
C ASP A 80 23.84 -1.56 -16.01
N TYR A 81 23.06 -2.59 -15.68
CA TYR A 81 22.54 -3.50 -16.69
C TYR A 81 21.40 -2.79 -17.42
N ARG A 82 21.80 -1.96 -18.39
CA ARG A 82 20.91 -1.32 -19.35
C ARG A 82 20.35 -2.43 -20.26
N LEU A 83 19.27 -3.09 -19.82
CA LEU A 83 18.51 -4.00 -20.66
C LEU A 83 17.78 -3.15 -21.71
N LEU A 84 18.34 -3.17 -22.91
CA LEU A 84 17.77 -2.67 -24.16
C LEU A 84 16.54 -3.49 -24.55
#